data_AF-A0A9Q3H0Y2-F1
#
_entry.id   AF-A0A9Q3H0Y2-F1
#
_cell.length_a   1.000
_cell.length_b   1.000
_cell.length_c   1.000
_cell.angle_alpha   90.00
_cell.angle_beta   90.00
_cell.angle_gamma   90.00
#
_symmetry.space_group_name_H-M   'P 1'
#
loop_
_entity.id
_entity.type
_entity.pdbx_description
1 polymer ?
#
loop_
_entity_poly.entity_id
_entity_poly.type
_entity_poly.pdbx_seq_one_letter_code
_entity_poly.pdbx_strand_id
1 'polypeptide(L)'
;MNFQQLIKKDEIEPSRYFAVKVESFSNLIESIQKKLWKDPSTEVSFKNWAKVVVPNDPTIQLRILQKRHDSPLAGHPGQEKTLKLVKWDFHWSGMTQCIKDYVSSCQQCSRNMNIHHKKFRLFKTLPIPNGPWIGLSMDFITQLQLSNSFDSILVIVDRFSKMAVFIPTISLITSLDLAHFLKAWPSFKHYDWNTWLPLAEFAYNNSDHSSTKQSPVFTVYGRDPQFDSAHITQDNPAGKLSTKIQSVQQDVKRELEASINRFKRASNELDPPKKLSERLLGPFPILKKISTHDYHLKLPSQWKSIHPVFHISLLEPVKTSTIPNWHQDPPPPVIIEKEEEWEVSQILD
;
A
#
# COMPACT_ATOMS: atom_id res chain seq x y z
N MET A 1 -25.34 -7.03 -39.45
CA MET A 1 -26.49 -7.82 -38.94
C MET A 1 -27.75 -7.00 -39.10
N ASN A 2 -28.80 -7.57 -39.70
CA ASN A 2 -30.11 -6.93 -39.83
C ASN A 2 -30.82 -6.94 -38.46
N PHE A 3 -31.57 -5.89 -38.11
CA PHE A 3 -32.36 -5.73 -36.89
C PHE A 3 -33.18 -6.98 -36.53
N GLN A 4 -33.75 -7.67 -37.52
CA GLN A 4 -34.50 -8.92 -37.32
C GLN A 4 -33.64 -10.08 -36.79
N GLN A 5 -32.33 -10.07 -37.06
CA GLN A 5 -31.41 -11.09 -36.55
C GLN A 5 -30.99 -10.82 -35.10
N LEU A 6 -30.99 -9.55 -34.67
CA LEU A 6 -30.70 -9.17 -33.28
C LEU A 6 -31.85 -9.54 -32.34
N ILE A 7 -33.10 -9.31 -32.77
CA ILE A 7 -34.31 -9.72 -32.03
C ILE A 7 -34.37 -11.24 -31.79
N LYS A 8 -33.86 -12.03 -32.75
CA LYS A 8 -33.85 -13.50 -32.66
C LYS A 8 -32.74 -14.06 -31.77
N LYS A 9 -31.69 -13.28 -31.49
CA LYS A 9 -30.49 -13.77 -30.77
C LYS A 9 -30.55 -13.50 -29.27
N ASP A 10 -31.38 -12.53 -28.85
CA ASP A 10 -31.72 -12.21 -27.47
C ASP A 10 -33.23 -11.94 -27.43
N GLU A 11 -34.04 -12.75 -26.74
CA GLU A 11 -35.52 -12.71 -26.70
C GLU A 11 -36.10 -11.34 -26.34
N ILE A 12 -36.27 -10.45 -27.33
CA ILE A 12 -36.76 -9.09 -27.15
C ILE A 12 -38.16 -8.99 -27.77
N GLU A 13 -39.20 -8.79 -26.94
CA GLU A 13 -40.57 -8.51 -27.40
C GLU A 13 -40.59 -7.22 -28.25
N PRO A 14 -40.88 -7.29 -29.57
CA PRO A 14 -40.82 -6.11 -30.46
C PRO A 14 -41.78 -4.98 -30.07
N SER A 15 -42.85 -5.30 -29.34
CA SER A 15 -43.88 -4.35 -28.89
C SER A 15 -43.39 -3.35 -27.83
N ARG A 16 -42.21 -3.56 -27.23
CA ARG A 16 -41.68 -2.71 -26.13
C ARG A 16 -40.50 -1.82 -26.52
N TYR A 17 -40.04 -1.85 -27.75
CA TYR A 17 -38.80 -1.18 -28.17
C TYR A 17 -39.01 -0.43 -29.48
N PHE A 18 -38.41 0.77 -29.59
CA PHE A 18 -38.39 1.52 -30.84
C PHE A 18 -36.96 1.53 -31.38
N ALA A 19 -36.80 1.05 -32.62
CA ALA A 19 -35.52 1.08 -33.30
C ALA A 19 -35.40 2.39 -34.08
N VAL A 20 -34.51 3.27 -33.64
CA VAL A 20 -34.09 4.42 -34.45
C VAL A 20 -32.72 4.10 -35.02
N LYS A 21 -32.57 4.19 -36.35
CA LYS A 21 -31.30 3.95 -37.02
C LYS A 21 -30.36 5.12 -36.71
N VAL A 22 -29.42 4.90 -35.80
CA VAL A 22 -28.43 5.91 -35.42
C VAL A 22 -27.22 5.77 -36.35
N GLU A 23 -27.10 6.68 -37.31
CA GLU A 23 -25.95 6.73 -38.23
C GLU A 23 -24.85 7.67 -37.71
N SER A 24 -25.17 8.57 -36.78
CA SER A 24 -24.25 9.54 -36.20
C SER A 24 -24.65 9.90 -34.76
N PHE A 25 -23.73 10.51 -33.99
CA PHE A 25 -24.02 10.98 -32.62
C PHE A 25 -25.09 12.09 -32.61
N SER A 26 -25.13 12.96 -33.63
CA SER A 26 -26.17 13.98 -33.75
C SER A 26 -27.55 13.34 -33.93
N ASN A 27 -27.63 12.28 -34.76
CA ASN A 27 -28.86 11.53 -34.96
C ASN A 27 -29.28 10.81 -33.67
N LEU A 28 -28.33 10.40 -32.82
CA LEU A 28 -28.62 9.83 -31.49
C LEU A 28 -29.33 10.84 -30.58
N ILE A 29 -28.81 12.08 -30.50
CA ILE A 29 -29.41 13.16 -29.70
C ILE A 29 -30.81 13.48 -30.22
N GLU A 30 -30.98 13.59 -31.53
CA GLU A 30 -32.28 13.82 -32.14
C GLU A 30 -33.26 12.67 -31.85
N SER A 31 -32.77 11.43 -31.83
CA SER A 31 -33.57 10.24 -31.47
C SER A 31 -34.00 10.26 -30.00
N ILE A 32 -33.12 10.71 -29.10
CA ILE A 32 -33.44 10.90 -27.67
C ILE A 32 -34.43 12.04 -27.48
N GLN A 33 -34.29 13.14 -28.23
CA GLN A 33 -35.24 14.25 -28.23
C GLN A 33 -36.62 13.81 -28.76
N LYS A 34 -36.67 12.97 -29.80
CA LYS A 34 -37.91 12.36 -30.31
C LYS A 34 -38.57 11.46 -29.26
N LYS A 35 -37.81 10.73 -28.43
CA LYS A 35 -38.35 9.97 -27.28
C LYS A 35 -39.03 10.87 -26.24
N LEU A 36 -38.57 12.13 -26.12
CA LEU A 36 -39.13 13.14 -25.22
C LEU A 36 -40.25 13.97 -25.88
N TRP A 37 -40.43 13.85 -27.20
CA TRP A 37 -41.40 14.65 -27.96
C TRP A 37 -42.81 14.04 -27.86
N LYS A 38 -43.80 14.88 -27.56
CA LYS A 38 -45.22 14.55 -27.66
C LYS A 38 -45.72 15.12 -28.99
N ASP A 39 -46.27 14.27 -29.84
CA ASP A 39 -46.99 14.72 -31.02
C ASP A 39 -48.30 15.41 -30.58
N PRO A 40 -48.54 16.68 -30.97
CA PRO A 40 -49.80 17.34 -30.64
C PRO A 40 -51.01 16.79 -31.42
N SER A 41 -50.79 16.05 -32.52
CA SER A 41 -51.84 15.55 -33.40
C SER A 41 -52.23 14.08 -33.14
N THR A 42 -51.37 13.33 -32.46
CA THR A 42 -51.64 11.97 -32.01
C THR A 42 -51.43 11.95 -30.50
N GLU A 43 -52.48 11.73 -29.69
CA GLU A 43 -52.40 11.61 -28.21
C GLU A 43 -51.50 10.44 -27.72
N VAL A 44 -50.62 9.91 -28.56
CA VAL A 44 -49.62 8.90 -28.24
C VAL A 44 -48.44 9.58 -27.56
N SER A 45 -48.53 9.75 -26.25
CA SER A 45 -47.33 9.99 -25.44
C SER A 45 -46.46 8.73 -25.49
N PHE A 46 -45.24 8.81 -26.00
CA PHE A 46 -44.24 7.76 -25.81
C PHE A 46 -43.88 7.72 -24.32
N LYS A 47 -44.64 6.97 -23.52
CA LYS A 47 -44.32 6.75 -22.11
C LYS A 47 -42.96 6.05 -22.01
N ASN A 48 -42.28 6.24 -20.88
CA ASN A 48 -40.93 5.83 -20.47
C ASN A 48 -40.49 4.35 -20.70
N TRP A 49 -41.17 3.57 -21.54
CA TRP A 49 -40.88 2.15 -21.82
C TRP A 49 -40.05 1.92 -23.08
N ALA A 50 -39.96 2.90 -23.98
CA ALA A 50 -39.19 2.80 -25.23
C ALA A 50 -37.66 2.86 -24.98
N LYS A 51 -36.90 1.85 -25.44
CA LYS A 51 -35.42 1.91 -25.47
C LYS A 51 -34.89 2.05 -26.89
N VAL A 52 -33.82 2.81 -27.04
CA VAL A 52 -33.12 3.03 -28.31
C VAL A 52 -32.14 1.87 -28.53
N VAL A 53 -32.30 1.15 -29.63
CA VAL A 53 -31.35 0.10 -30.02
C VAL A 53 -30.15 0.74 -30.71
N VAL A 54 -28.97 0.58 -30.10
CA VAL A 54 -27.72 1.16 -30.59
C VAL A 54 -27.04 0.14 -31.51
N PRO A 55 -26.57 0.54 -32.71
CA PRO A 55 -25.77 -0.31 -33.57
C PRO A 55 -24.49 -0.80 -32.89
N ASN A 56 -23.87 -1.86 -33.45
CA ASN A 56 -22.59 -2.36 -32.96
C ASN A 56 -21.41 -1.48 -33.41
N ASP A 57 -21.49 -0.18 -33.13
CA ASP A 57 -20.45 0.82 -33.37
C ASP A 57 -19.78 1.18 -32.03
N PRO A 58 -18.48 0.86 -31.85
CA PRO A 58 -17.74 1.16 -30.63
C PRO A 58 -17.75 2.65 -30.25
N THR A 59 -17.78 3.55 -31.23
CA THR A 59 -17.67 5.01 -31.03
C THR A 59 -18.92 5.55 -30.32
N ILE A 60 -20.09 5.10 -30.77
CA ILE A 60 -21.37 5.52 -30.19
C ILE A 60 -21.54 4.92 -28.79
N GLN A 61 -21.20 3.64 -28.63
CA GLN A 61 -21.26 2.96 -27.34
C GLN A 61 -20.33 3.63 -26.32
N LEU A 62 -19.08 3.91 -26.70
CA LEU A 62 -18.09 4.59 -25.85
C LEU A 62 -18.61 5.96 -25.38
N ARG A 63 -19.17 6.76 -26.29
CA ARG A 63 -19.67 8.10 -25.97
C ARG A 63 -20.89 8.08 -25.04
N ILE A 64 -21.76 7.08 -25.17
CA ILE A 64 -22.85 6.84 -24.22
C ILE A 64 -22.30 6.52 -22.83
N LEU A 65 -21.28 5.66 -22.74
CA LEU A 65 -20.65 5.28 -21.49
C LEU A 65 -19.96 6.46 -20.82
N GLN A 66 -19.17 7.24 -21.57
CA GLN A 66 -18.54 8.47 -21.09
C GLN A 66 -19.57 9.44 -20.50
N LYS A 67 -20.68 9.68 -21.20
CA LYS A 67 -21.73 10.59 -20.70
C LYS A 67 -22.45 10.07 -19.44
N ARG A 68 -22.65 8.77 -19.32
CA ARG A 68 -23.40 8.17 -18.20
C ARG A 68 -22.53 7.82 -17.00
N HIS A 69 -21.24 7.60 -17.19
CA HIS A 69 -20.30 7.20 -16.13
C HIS A 69 -19.36 8.34 -15.72
N ASP A 70 -18.74 9.03 -16.67
CA ASP A 70 -17.68 10.02 -16.42
C ASP A 70 -18.21 11.42 -16.09
N SER A 71 -19.52 11.64 -16.25
CA SER A 71 -20.13 12.91 -15.87
C SER A 71 -19.92 13.16 -14.36
N PRO A 72 -19.42 14.34 -13.94
CA PRO A 72 -19.24 14.66 -12.52
C PRO A 72 -20.54 14.48 -11.71
N LEU A 73 -21.69 14.73 -12.33
CA LEU A 73 -23.02 14.55 -11.72
C LEU A 73 -23.43 13.08 -11.58
N ALA A 74 -22.88 12.18 -12.40
CA ALA A 74 -23.15 10.74 -12.30
C ALA A 74 -22.37 10.08 -11.16
N GLY A 75 -21.21 10.63 -10.80
CA GLY A 75 -20.41 10.19 -9.65
C GLY A 75 -19.76 8.82 -9.84
N HIS A 76 -19.34 8.47 -11.06
CA HIS A 76 -18.62 7.22 -11.36
C HIS A 76 -19.29 5.95 -10.80
N PRO A 77 -20.54 5.65 -11.20
CA PRO A 77 -21.29 4.53 -10.65
C PRO A 77 -20.62 3.18 -10.95
N GLY A 78 -20.65 2.27 -9.97
CA GLY A 78 -20.17 0.89 -10.15
C GLY A 78 -20.92 0.14 -11.27
N GLN A 79 -20.38 -1.01 -11.67
CA GLN A 79 -20.82 -1.77 -12.86
C GLN A 79 -22.35 -1.98 -12.94
N GLU A 80 -22.97 -2.45 -11.86
CA GLU A 80 -24.41 -2.72 -11.83
C GLU A 80 -25.26 -1.46 -11.95
N LYS A 81 -24.84 -0.37 -11.31
CA LYS A 81 -25.55 0.92 -11.38
C LYS A 81 -25.42 1.52 -12.77
N THR A 82 -24.23 1.49 -13.36
CA THR A 82 -24.00 1.92 -14.75
C THR A 82 -24.84 1.09 -15.71
N LEU A 83 -24.90 -0.22 -15.53
CA LEU A 83 -25.75 -1.10 -16.35
C LEU A 83 -27.23 -0.72 -16.26
N LYS A 84 -27.74 -0.43 -15.06
CA LYS A 84 -29.14 0.01 -14.87
C LYS A 84 -29.40 1.37 -15.54
N LEU A 85 -28.50 2.34 -15.37
CA LEU A 85 -28.60 3.67 -15.97
C LEU A 85 -28.60 3.61 -17.50
N VAL A 86 -27.73 2.81 -18.09
CA VAL A 86 -27.67 2.67 -19.54
C VAL A 86 -28.88 1.89 -20.06
N LYS A 87 -29.28 0.79 -19.38
CA LYS A 87 -30.45 -0.03 -19.73
C LYS A 87 -31.79 0.71 -19.66
N TRP A 88 -31.87 1.86 -19.01
CA TRP A 88 -33.08 2.69 -19.00
C TRP A 88 -33.37 3.28 -20.38
N ASP A 89 -32.34 3.72 -21.10
CA ASP A 89 -32.49 4.44 -22.37
C ASP A 89 -32.02 3.65 -23.59
N PHE A 90 -31.03 2.77 -23.42
CA PHE A 90 -30.32 2.13 -24.53
C PHE A 90 -30.29 0.61 -24.41
N HIS A 91 -30.13 -0.05 -25.56
CA HIS A 91 -29.87 -1.48 -25.65
C HIS A 91 -28.96 -1.80 -26.86
N TRP A 92 -27.98 -2.68 -26.67
CA TRP A 92 -27.21 -3.30 -27.75
C TRP A 92 -26.72 -4.69 -27.32
N SER A 93 -26.37 -5.53 -28.31
CA SER A 93 -25.83 -6.86 -28.04
C SER A 93 -24.46 -6.77 -27.38
N GLY A 94 -24.23 -7.53 -26.30
CA GLY A 94 -22.98 -7.49 -25.54
C GLY A 94 -22.82 -6.30 -24.58
N MET A 95 -23.85 -5.44 -24.42
CA MET A 95 -23.82 -4.26 -23.55
C MET A 95 -23.33 -4.53 -22.12
N THR A 96 -23.75 -5.64 -21.52
CA THR A 96 -23.34 -5.98 -20.15
C THR A 96 -21.83 -6.15 -20.03
N GLN A 97 -21.20 -6.83 -21.00
CA GLN A 97 -19.76 -7.06 -20.99
C GLN A 97 -19.01 -5.76 -21.28
N CYS A 98 -19.44 -5.01 -22.29
CA CYS A 98 -18.88 -3.69 -22.62
C CYS A 98 -18.90 -2.72 -21.42
N ILE A 99 -20.01 -2.65 -20.68
CA ILE A 99 -20.11 -1.82 -19.46
C ILE A 99 -19.20 -2.32 -18.35
N LYS A 100 -19.12 -3.64 -18.13
CA LYS A 100 -18.22 -4.21 -17.12
C LYS A 100 -16.77 -3.86 -17.43
N ASP A 101 -16.35 -4.03 -18.67
CA ASP A 101 -15.00 -3.73 -19.15
C ASP A 101 -14.69 -2.23 -19.01
N TYR A 102 -15.61 -1.37 -19.43
CA TYR A 102 -15.50 0.10 -19.30
C TYR A 102 -15.32 0.55 -17.85
N VAL A 103 -16.21 0.16 -16.95
CA VAL A 103 -16.14 0.59 -15.55
C VAL A 103 -14.91 -0.02 -14.85
N SER A 104 -14.52 -1.25 -15.22
CA SER A 104 -13.35 -1.90 -14.62
C SER A 104 -12.01 -1.26 -14.98
N SER A 105 -11.96 -0.60 -16.14
CA SER A 105 -10.77 0.07 -16.66
C SER A 105 -10.69 1.54 -16.26
N CYS A 106 -11.78 2.11 -15.72
CA CYS A 106 -11.81 3.48 -15.24
C CYS A 106 -10.84 3.71 -14.06
N GLN A 107 -9.84 4.57 -14.24
CA GLN A 107 -8.83 4.95 -13.26
C GLN A 107 -9.42 5.63 -12.03
N GLN A 108 -10.39 6.54 -12.19
CA GLN A 108 -11.02 7.19 -11.03
C GLN A 108 -11.75 6.17 -10.14
N CYS A 109 -12.40 5.18 -10.75
CA CYS A 109 -12.96 4.07 -10.00
C CYS A 109 -11.86 3.23 -9.37
N SER A 110 -10.83 2.82 -10.14
CA SER A 110 -9.78 1.91 -9.66
C SER A 110 -9.00 2.48 -8.48
N ARG A 111 -8.67 3.78 -8.49
CA ARG A 111 -7.98 4.47 -7.40
C ARG A 111 -8.76 4.55 -6.10
N ASN A 112 -10.08 4.54 -6.19
CA ASN A 112 -10.99 4.65 -5.04
C ASN A 112 -11.66 3.33 -4.67
N MET A 113 -11.35 2.25 -5.39
CA MET A 113 -11.91 0.93 -5.10
C MET A 113 -11.57 0.49 -3.66
N ASN A 114 -12.54 -0.16 -3.02
CA ASN A 114 -12.26 -0.93 -1.81
C ASN A 114 -11.42 -2.14 -2.20
N ILE A 115 -10.23 -2.27 -1.63
CA ILE A 115 -9.39 -3.46 -1.80
C ILE A 115 -10.08 -4.59 -1.04
N HIS A 116 -10.64 -5.57 -1.77
CA HIS A 116 -11.38 -6.71 -1.20
C HIS A 116 -10.48 -7.93 -0.92
N HIS A 117 -9.17 -7.82 -1.09
CA HIS A 117 -8.25 -8.87 -0.66
C HIS A 117 -8.25 -9.00 0.87
N LYS A 118 -8.12 -10.24 1.37
CA LYS A 118 -7.82 -10.46 2.80
C LYS A 118 -6.62 -9.58 3.14
N LYS A 119 -6.72 -8.74 4.19
CA LYS A 119 -5.60 -7.93 4.71
C LYS A 119 -4.33 -8.77 4.56
N PHE A 120 -3.39 -8.33 3.73
CA PHE A 120 -2.13 -9.04 3.56
C PHE A 120 -1.61 -9.31 4.97
N ARG A 121 -1.32 -10.58 5.25
CA ARG A 121 -0.94 -11.03 6.59
C ARG A 121 0.09 -10.02 7.11
N LEU A 122 -0.26 -9.42 8.25
CA LEU A 122 0.64 -8.63 9.08
C LEU A 122 2.06 -9.16 8.94
N PHE A 123 3.04 -8.29 8.72
CA PHE A 123 4.45 -8.63 8.68
C PHE A 123 4.70 -9.78 9.65
N LYS A 124 5.13 -10.94 9.12
CA LYS A 124 5.32 -12.12 9.96
C LYS A 124 6.38 -11.74 10.98
N THR A 125 5.95 -11.46 12.20
CA THR A 125 6.84 -11.17 13.32
C THR A 125 7.84 -12.30 13.39
N LEU A 126 9.12 -11.97 13.37
CA LEU A 126 10.18 -12.96 13.46
C LEU A 126 9.97 -13.79 14.73
N PRO A 127 10.28 -15.10 14.69
CA PRO A 127 10.15 -15.94 15.87
C PRO A 127 11.02 -15.36 17.00
N ILE A 128 10.47 -15.40 18.21
CA ILE A 128 11.21 -15.02 19.41
C ILE A 128 12.37 -16.02 19.57
N PRO A 129 13.62 -15.55 19.73
CA PRO A 129 14.75 -16.45 19.96
C PRO A 129 14.56 -17.29 21.24
N ASN A 130 15.20 -18.45 21.31
CA ASN A 130 15.07 -19.36 22.46
C ASN A 130 15.88 -18.95 23.70
N GLY A 131 16.55 -17.80 23.65
CA GLY A 131 17.39 -17.29 24.72
C GLY A 131 18.23 -16.09 24.26
N PRO A 132 18.99 -15.48 25.18
CA PRO A 132 19.81 -14.32 24.88
C PRO A 132 20.87 -14.60 23.82
N TRP A 133 21.19 -13.60 23.01
CA TRP A 133 22.27 -13.59 22.00
C TRP A 133 22.11 -14.58 20.84
N ILE A 134 20.96 -15.27 20.74
CA ILE A 134 20.65 -16.17 19.62
C ILE A 134 20.14 -15.40 18.40
N GLY A 135 19.46 -14.28 18.60
CA GLY A 135 18.89 -13.48 17.53
C GLY A 135 19.17 -12.01 17.71
N LEU A 136 19.91 -11.42 16.78
CA LEU A 136 20.30 -10.02 16.82
C LEU A 136 19.43 -9.17 15.89
N SER A 137 19.26 -7.92 16.26
CA SER A 137 18.80 -6.83 15.40
C SER A 137 19.92 -5.81 15.31
N MET A 138 20.18 -5.30 14.12
CA MET A 138 21.24 -4.32 13.90
C MET A 138 20.65 -3.14 13.15
N ASP A 139 20.98 -1.94 13.59
CA ASP A 139 20.53 -0.70 12.96
C ASP A 139 21.62 0.36 13.03
N PHE A 140 21.55 1.36 12.14
CA PHE A 140 22.47 2.49 12.12
C PHE A 140 21.75 3.78 12.47
N ILE A 141 22.24 4.45 13.50
CA ILE A 141 21.95 5.86 13.72
C ILE A 141 22.98 6.64 12.91
N THR A 142 22.57 7.32 11.86
CA THR A 142 23.48 8.06 10.95
C THR A 142 23.25 9.57 11.06
N GLN A 143 24.06 10.35 10.34
CA GLN A 143 23.96 11.82 10.26
C GLN A 143 24.17 12.52 11.60
N LEU A 144 25.01 11.94 12.46
CA LEU A 144 25.43 12.59 13.70
C LEU A 144 26.53 13.61 13.39
N GLN A 145 26.68 14.58 14.29
CA GLN A 145 27.83 15.48 14.25
C GLN A 145 29.11 14.65 14.38
N LEU A 146 30.11 14.97 13.56
CA LEU A 146 31.37 14.23 13.51
C LEU A 146 32.07 14.30 14.86
N SER A 147 32.29 13.15 15.48
CA SER A 147 32.99 13.00 16.76
C SER A 147 34.09 11.96 16.60
N ASN A 148 35.35 12.40 16.69
CA ASN A 148 36.53 11.54 16.51
C ASN A 148 36.50 10.65 15.27
N SER A 149 36.16 11.24 14.13
CA SER A 149 36.08 10.55 12.85
C SER A 149 34.91 9.55 12.72
N PHE A 150 33.96 9.56 13.66
CA PHE A 150 32.71 8.81 13.58
C PHE A 150 31.53 9.76 13.37
N ASP A 151 30.64 9.41 12.43
CA ASP A 151 29.42 10.17 12.10
C ASP A 151 28.14 9.35 12.33
N SER A 152 28.29 8.11 12.82
CA SER A 152 27.22 7.12 12.93
C SER A 152 27.43 6.21 14.13
N ILE A 153 26.36 5.57 14.61
CA ILE A 153 26.37 4.54 15.64
C ILE A 153 25.74 3.28 15.06
N LEU A 154 26.47 2.17 15.09
CA LEU A 154 25.90 0.85 14.89
C LEU A 154 25.31 0.37 16.22
N VAL A 155 24.00 0.19 16.23
CA VAL A 155 23.23 -0.30 17.37
C VAL A 155 22.93 -1.78 17.16
N ILE A 156 23.45 -2.62 18.04
CA ILE A 156 23.19 -4.07 18.02
C ILE A 156 22.35 -4.40 19.23
N VAL A 157 21.18 -5.00 19.02
CA VAL A 157 20.25 -5.37 20.08
C VAL A 157 19.95 -6.85 20.03
N ASP A 158 20.16 -7.55 21.14
CA ASP A 158 19.65 -8.90 21.32
C ASP A 158 18.12 -8.86 21.38
N ARG A 159 17.46 -9.58 20.46
CA ARG A 159 15.99 -9.52 20.32
C ARG A 159 15.27 -10.15 21.50
N PHE A 160 15.93 -11.03 22.25
CA PHE A 160 15.38 -11.72 23.42
C PHE A 160 15.50 -10.86 24.68
N SER A 161 16.71 -10.58 25.15
CA SER A 161 16.95 -9.81 26.38
C SER A 161 16.76 -8.30 26.22
N LYS A 162 16.73 -7.81 24.99
CA LYS A 162 16.81 -6.38 24.64
C LYS A 162 18.14 -5.73 25.00
N MET A 163 19.17 -6.52 25.33
CA MET A 163 20.50 -6.01 25.61
C MET A 163 21.07 -5.35 24.36
N ALA A 164 21.49 -4.10 24.49
CA ALA A 164 22.03 -3.31 23.41
C ALA A 164 23.53 -3.13 23.57
N VAL A 165 24.20 -3.05 22.44
CA VAL A 165 25.61 -2.71 22.30
C VAL A 165 25.68 -1.56 21.30
N PHE A 166 26.34 -0.47 21.70
CA PHE A 166 26.45 0.72 20.87
C PHE A 166 27.89 0.88 20.39
N ILE A 167 28.07 0.92 19.07
CA ILE A 167 29.38 0.94 18.43
C ILE A 167 29.51 2.23 17.61
N PRO A 168 30.47 3.11 17.91
CA PRO A 168 30.74 4.25 17.04
C PRO A 168 31.29 3.79 15.69
N THR A 169 30.78 4.35 14.59
CA THR A 169 31.16 3.98 13.21
C THR A 169 31.03 5.17 12.25
N ILE A 170 31.49 4.97 11.02
CA ILE A 170 31.23 5.86 9.89
C ILE A 170 30.07 5.33 9.05
N SER A 171 29.35 6.22 8.36
CA SER A 171 28.18 5.90 7.53
C SER A 171 28.53 5.07 6.30
N LEU A 172 29.82 5.06 5.92
CA LEU A 172 30.36 4.36 4.75
C LEU A 172 30.87 2.94 5.06
N ILE A 173 30.64 2.43 6.27
CA ILE A 173 31.16 1.12 6.69
C ILE A 173 30.67 0.00 5.76
N THR A 174 31.60 -0.81 5.24
CA THR A 174 31.26 -1.96 4.40
C THR A 174 30.92 -3.20 5.23
N SER A 175 30.34 -4.23 4.61
CA SER A 175 30.07 -5.51 5.28
C SER A 175 31.33 -6.21 5.80
N LEU A 176 32.47 -6.00 5.14
CA LEU A 176 33.77 -6.54 5.56
C LEU A 176 34.29 -5.80 6.79
N ASP A 177 34.22 -4.47 6.77
CA ASP A 177 34.63 -3.63 7.90
C ASP A 177 33.80 -3.96 9.14
N LEU A 178 32.48 -4.11 8.96
CA LEU A 178 31.57 -4.53 10.03
C LEU A 178 31.96 -5.90 10.62
N ALA A 179 32.33 -6.87 9.78
CA ALA A 179 32.77 -8.18 10.24
C ALA A 179 34.09 -8.13 11.03
N HIS A 180 34.97 -7.18 10.72
CA HIS A 180 36.18 -6.92 11.50
C HIS A 180 35.87 -6.22 12.82
N PHE A 181 34.97 -5.24 12.84
CA PHE A 181 34.52 -4.58 14.07
C PHE A 181 33.93 -5.55 15.09
N LEU A 182 33.06 -6.46 14.64
CA LEU A 182 32.48 -7.49 15.52
C LEU A 182 33.52 -8.43 16.15
N LYS A 183 34.71 -8.55 15.57
CA LYS A 183 35.80 -9.40 16.08
C LYS A 183 36.75 -8.66 17.03
N ALA A 184 36.82 -7.33 16.97
CA ALA A 184 37.86 -6.51 17.62
C ALA A 184 37.38 -5.73 18.85
N TRP A 185 36.31 -6.20 19.50
CA TRP A 185 35.47 -5.41 20.43
C TRP A 185 36.13 -4.73 21.67
N PRO A 186 37.35 -5.00 22.16
CA PRO A 186 37.86 -4.26 23.31
C PRO A 186 39.09 -3.42 22.97
N SER A 187 38.94 -2.15 22.55
CA SER A 187 39.90 -1.05 22.80
C SER A 187 39.60 0.21 21.97
N PHE A 188 38.84 1.18 22.50
CA PHE A 188 38.89 2.57 22.02
C PHE A 188 38.67 3.56 23.18
N LYS A 189 39.42 4.67 23.21
CA LYS A 189 39.35 5.73 24.23
C LYS A 189 39.31 7.14 23.59
N HIS A 190 38.64 8.07 24.31
CA HIS A 190 38.65 9.56 24.23
C HIS A 190 37.78 10.19 23.10
N TYR A 191 37.45 11.50 23.04
CA TYR A 191 36.45 12.35 23.78
C TYR A 191 35.32 12.89 22.83
N ASP A 192 34.18 13.43 23.30
CA ASP A 192 32.94 13.82 22.53
C ASP A 192 31.97 12.64 22.26
N TRP A 193 30.68 12.84 21.86
CA TRP A 193 29.49 11.96 22.13
C TRP A 193 29.72 10.45 22.28
N ASN A 194 30.62 9.87 21.49
CA ASN A 194 31.16 8.52 21.64
C ASN A 194 31.66 8.18 23.07
N THR A 195 32.09 9.18 23.86
CA THR A 195 32.53 9.06 25.26
C THR A 195 31.40 8.73 26.21
N TRP A 196 30.20 9.23 25.91
CA TRP A 196 29.00 8.96 26.68
C TRP A 196 28.34 7.66 26.24
N LEU A 197 28.80 7.07 25.13
CA LEU A 197 28.20 5.87 24.57
C LEU A 197 28.24 4.68 25.53
N PRO A 198 29.35 4.40 26.26
CA PRO A 198 29.35 3.38 27.31
C PRO A 198 28.38 3.70 28.46
N LEU A 199 28.23 4.98 28.82
CA LEU A 199 27.29 5.38 29.88
C LEU A 199 25.83 5.27 29.40
N ALA A 200 25.56 5.60 28.15
CA ALA A 200 24.25 5.45 27.52
C ALA A 200 23.89 3.97 27.36
N GLU A 201 24.85 3.13 26.93
CA GLU A 201 24.70 1.68 26.89
C GLU A 201 24.42 1.13 28.29
N PHE A 202 25.18 1.55 29.30
CA PHE A 202 24.95 1.17 30.69
C PHE A 202 23.56 1.59 31.16
N ALA A 203 23.17 2.85 30.98
CA ALA A 203 21.87 3.35 31.42
C ALA A 203 20.72 2.61 30.72
N TYR A 204 20.83 2.38 29.42
CA TYR A 204 19.84 1.63 28.65
C TYR A 204 19.72 0.19 29.14
N ASN A 205 20.85 -0.51 29.30
CA ASN A 205 20.88 -1.92 29.68
C ASN A 205 20.48 -2.19 31.14
N ASN A 206 20.47 -1.16 31.99
CA ASN A 206 20.01 -1.24 33.38
C ASN A 206 18.59 -0.71 33.59
N SER A 207 17.97 -0.11 32.56
CA SER A 207 16.60 0.36 32.64
C SER A 207 15.62 -0.73 32.23
N ASP A 208 14.45 -0.76 32.89
CA ASP A 208 13.40 -1.71 32.53
C ASP A 208 12.88 -1.45 31.11
N HIS A 209 12.92 -2.49 30.27
CA HIS A 209 12.41 -2.37 28.92
C HIS A 209 10.91 -2.68 28.88
N SER A 210 10.14 -1.81 28.21
CA SER A 210 8.67 -1.84 28.20
C SER A 210 8.05 -3.17 27.76
N SER A 211 8.74 -3.90 26.86
CA SER A 211 8.30 -5.18 26.30
C SER A 211 8.70 -6.42 27.12
N THR A 212 9.71 -6.32 27.99
CA THR A 212 10.22 -7.44 28.80
C THR A 212 9.90 -7.28 30.28
N LYS A 213 9.56 -6.06 30.72
CA LYS A 213 9.30 -5.69 32.13
C LYS A 213 10.47 -5.99 33.06
N GLN A 214 11.66 -6.11 32.50
CA GLN A 214 12.92 -6.41 33.17
C GLN A 214 14.03 -5.63 32.47
N SER A 215 15.09 -5.29 33.22
CA SER A 215 16.29 -4.73 32.62
C SER A 215 17.00 -5.78 31.75
N PRO A 216 17.63 -5.36 30.64
CA PRO A 216 18.42 -6.26 29.81
C PRO A 216 19.55 -6.97 30.57
N VAL A 217 20.29 -6.26 31.41
CA VAL A 217 21.39 -6.83 32.22
C VAL A 217 20.88 -7.89 33.19
N PHE A 218 19.76 -7.64 33.86
CA PHE A 218 19.17 -8.63 34.75
C PHE A 218 18.68 -9.87 34.00
N THR A 219 18.14 -9.70 32.79
CA THR A 219 17.68 -10.81 31.96
C THR A 219 18.82 -11.73 31.50
N VAL A 220 20.00 -11.16 31.20
CA VAL A 220 21.17 -11.92 30.76
C VAL A 220 21.91 -12.54 31.94
N TYR A 221 22.14 -11.78 33.01
CA TYR A 221 23.07 -12.15 34.09
C TYR A 221 22.37 -12.56 35.40
N GLY A 222 21.06 -12.35 35.54
CA GLY A 222 20.27 -12.68 36.73
C GLY A 222 20.56 -11.80 37.96
N ARG A 223 21.35 -10.74 37.77
CA ARG A 223 21.81 -9.79 38.79
C ARG A 223 22.00 -8.40 38.19
N ASP A 224 21.73 -7.39 39.01
CA ASP A 224 22.03 -6.00 38.68
C ASP A 224 23.49 -5.67 39.05
N PRO A 225 24.12 -4.72 38.34
CA PRO A 225 25.47 -4.30 38.65
C PRO A 225 25.50 -3.57 39.99
N GLN A 226 26.39 -4.02 40.87
CA GLN A 226 26.66 -3.35 42.15
C GLN A 226 27.95 -2.54 42.03
N PHE A 227 27.91 -1.29 42.46
CA PHE A 227 29.07 -0.40 42.47
C PHE A 227 29.87 -0.48 43.77
N ASP A 228 29.32 -1.11 44.80
CA ASP A 228 29.99 -1.29 46.09
C ASP A 228 30.74 -2.63 46.13
N SER A 229 32.01 -2.57 46.48
CA SER A 229 32.90 -3.74 46.60
C SER A 229 32.79 -4.42 47.97
N ALA A 230 32.13 -3.78 48.95
CA ALA A 230 32.18 -4.17 50.36
C ALA A 230 31.29 -5.37 50.76
N HIS A 231 30.47 -5.90 49.84
CA HIS A 231 29.47 -6.93 50.16
C HIS A 231 29.53 -8.19 49.28
N ILE A 232 30.73 -8.67 48.94
CA ILE A 232 30.88 -10.03 48.37
C ILE A 232 30.81 -11.07 49.49
N THR A 233 29.62 -11.26 50.05
CA THR A 233 29.28 -12.39 50.93
C THR A 233 28.02 -13.09 50.44
N GLN A 234 27.82 -13.18 49.12
CA GLN A 234 26.81 -14.07 48.57
C GLN A 234 27.44 -15.41 48.21
N ASP A 235 27.24 -16.37 49.10
CA ASP A 235 27.43 -17.79 48.83
C ASP A 235 26.39 -18.22 47.79
N ASN A 236 26.74 -18.10 46.51
CA ASN A 236 25.82 -18.31 45.40
C ASN A 236 26.26 -19.55 44.62
N PRO A 237 25.85 -20.77 45.05
CA PRO A 237 26.13 -21.96 44.27
C PRO A 237 25.52 -21.76 42.89
N ALA A 238 26.35 -21.88 41.84
CA ALA A 238 26.00 -21.55 40.46
C ALA A 238 24.66 -22.15 39.99
N GLY A 239 24.24 -23.28 40.57
CA GLY A 239 22.92 -23.89 40.34
C GLY A 239 21.73 -23.00 40.71
N LYS A 240 21.74 -22.30 41.86
CA LYS A 240 20.64 -21.42 42.29
C LYS A 240 20.52 -20.18 41.39
N LEU A 241 21.65 -19.65 40.93
CA LEU A 241 21.64 -18.54 39.98
C LEU A 241 21.13 -18.98 38.60
N SER A 242 21.55 -20.15 38.13
CA SER A 242 21.09 -20.71 36.86
C SER A 242 19.58 -20.92 36.83
N THR A 243 19.00 -21.51 37.88
CA THR A 243 17.54 -21.70 37.96
C THR A 243 16.79 -20.37 38.01
N LYS A 244 17.33 -19.37 38.72
CA LYS A 244 16.78 -18.01 38.73
C LYS A 244 16.79 -17.39 37.33
N ILE A 245 17.93 -17.45 36.62
CA ILE A 245 18.05 -16.93 35.26
C ILE A 245 17.03 -17.60 34.32
N GLN A 246 16.91 -18.93 34.39
CA GLN A 246 15.94 -19.67 33.59
C GLN A 246 14.50 -19.21 33.85
N SER A 247 14.12 -18.97 35.12
CA SER A 247 12.81 -18.43 35.48
C SER A 247 12.57 -17.05 34.86
N VAL A 248 13.53 -16.14 35.00
CA VAL A 248 13.44 -14.78 34.45
C VAL A 248 13.30 -14.81 32.93
N GLN A 249 14.09 -15.64 32.26
CA GLN A 249 14.03 -15.79 30.80
C GLN A 249 12.69 -16.36 30.33
N GLN A 250 12.06 -17.27 31.09
CA GLN A 250 10.71 -17.77 30.78
C GLN A 250 9.65 -16.66 30.89
N ASP A 251 9.73 -15.80 31.90
CA ASP A 251 8.82 -14.68 32.06
C ASP A 251 8.99 -13.63 30.96
N VAL A 252 10.25 -13.31 30.61
CA VAL A 252 10.58 -12.42 29.48
C VAL A 252 10.01 -12.96 28.17
N LYS A 253 10.15 -14.27 27.92
CA LYS A 253 9.58 -14.90 26.73
C LYS A 253 8.07 -14.71 26.67
N ARG A 254 7.36 -14.91 27.79
CA ARG A 254 5.91 -14.72 27.90
C ARG A 254 5.50 -13.28 27.60
N GLU A 255 6.24 -12.30 28.13
CA GLU A 255 5.96 -10.87 27.89
C GLU A 255 6.22 -10.44 26.44
N LEU A 256 7.26 -10.98 25.80
CA LEU A 256 7.51 -10.75 24.38
C LEU A 256 6.38 -11.31 23.51
N GLU A 257 5.88 -12.51 23.82
CA GLU A 257 4.72 -13.11 23.14
C GLU A 257 3.47 -12.24 23.32
N ALA A 258 3.21 -11.78 24.55
CA ALA A 258 2.11 -10.87 24.85
C ALA A 258 2.26 -9.54 24.08
N SER A 259 3.47 -8.99 24.00
CA SER A 259 3.75 -7.75 23.27
C SER A 259 3.50 -7.88 21.77
N ILE A 260 3.93 -8.99 21.16
CA ILE A 260 3.62 -9.30 19.76
C ILE A 260 2.11 -9.39 19.54
N ASN A 261 1.38 -10.02 20.46
CA ASN A 261 -0.07 -10.14 20.35
C ASN A 261 -0.79 -8.79 20.50
N ARG A 262 -0.32 -7.91 21.40
CA ARG A 262 -0.80 -6.52 21.51
C ARG A 262 -0.60 -5.76 20.21
N PHE A 263 0.59 -5.85 19.61
CA PHE A 263 0.88 -5.22 18.31
C PHE A 263 -0.02 -5.73 17.19
N LYS A 264 -0.24 -7.06 17.11
CA LYS A 264 -1.15 -7.65 16.12
C LYS A 264 -2.59 -7.15 16.26
N ARG A 265 -3.07 -6.91 17.48
CA ARG A 265 -4.41 -6.34 17.74
C ARG A 265 -4.48 -4.89 17.28
N ALA A 266 -3.54 -4.05 17.72
CA ALA A 266 -3.50 -2.63 17.36
C ALA A 266 -3.35 -2.41 15.85
N SER A 267 -2.51 -3.22 15.16
CA SER A 267 -2.36 -3.10 13.71
C SER A 267 -3.63 -3.48 12.93
N ASN A 268 -4.52 -4.28 13.50
CA ASN A 268 -5.82 -4.55 12.87
C ASN A 268 -6.79 -3.35 12.97
N GLU A 269 -6.49 -2.40 13.87
CA GLU A 269 -7.28 -1.20 14.19
C GLU A 269 -6.69 0.09 13.59
N LEU A 270 -5.63 0.01 12.76
CA LEU A 270 -5.03 1.19 12.11
C LEU A 270 -6.10 2.06 11.43
N ASP A 271 -6.01 3.36 11.72
CA ASP A 271 -6.96 4.37 11.27
C ASP A 271 -7.17 4.31 9.75
N PRO A 272 -8.42 4.39 9.27
CA PRO A 272 -8.70 4.50 7.86
C PRO A 272 -8.02 5.75 7.29
N PRO A 273 -7.65 5.75 5.99
CA PRO A 273 -7.06 6.90 5.34
C PRO A 273 -7.88 8.18 5.60
N LYS A 274 -7.18 9.32 5.77
CA LYS A 274 -7.80 10.65 5.96
C LYS A 274 -8.89 10.84 4.91
N LYS A 275 -10.11 11.16 5.36
CA LYS A 275 -11.32 11.20 4.52
C LYS A 275 -11.05 11.97 3.21
N LEU A 276 -11.39 11.35 2.08
CA LEU A 276 -11.27 11.83 0.69
C LEU A 276 -9.90 11.68 -0.01
N SER A 277 -8.90 10.98 0.55
CA SER A 277 -7.70 10.63 -0.22
C SER A 277 -7.93 9.44 -1.17
N GLU A 278 -7.22 9.43 -2.32
CA GLU A 278 -7.11 8.24 -3.16
C GLU A 278 -6.54 7.07 -2.34
N ARG A 279 -7.02 5.85 -2.61
CA ARG A 279 -6.61 4.64 -1.87
C ARG A 279 -5.51 3.88 -2.58
N LEU A 280 -5.47 3.97 -3.91
CA LEU A 280 -4.45 3.38 -4.77
C LEU A 280 -3.87 4.49 -5.64
N LEU A 281 -2.54 4.53 -5.74
CA LEU A 281 -1.80 5.48 -6.57
C LEU A 281 -1.35 4.79 -7.87
N GLY A 282 -1.25 5.57 -8.95
CA GLY A 282 -0.85 5.06 -10.27
C GLY A 282 -1.92 5.25 -11.35
N PRO A 283 -1.82 4.57 -12.50
CA PRO A 283 -1.04 3.36 -12.76
C PRO A 283 0.47 3.59 -12.96
N PHE A 284 1.30 2.66 -12.47
CA PHE A 284 2.76 2.68 -12.67
C PHE A 284 3.22 1.45 -13.47
N PRO A 285 4.02 1.60 -14.54
CA PRO A 285 4.51 0.46 -15.29
C PRO A 285 5.60 -0.29 -14.52
N ILE A 286 5.54 -1.62 -14.57
CA ILE A 286 6.57 -2.51 -14.01
C ILE A 286 7.78 -2.51 -14.96
N LEU A 287 8.93 -2.09 -14.47
CA LEU A 287 10.19 -2.11 -15.21
C LEU A 287 10.87 -3.48 -15.15
N LYS A 288 10.90 -4.08 -13.95
CA LYS A 288 11.61 -5.35 -13.73
C LYS A 288 11.01 -6.13 -12.56
N LYS A 289 10.92 -7.45 -12.70
CA LYS A 289 10.70 -8.36 -11.56
C LYS A 289 12.06 -8.64 -10.90
N ILE A 290 12.21 -8.23 -9.63
CA ILE A 290 13.47 -8.39 -8.89
C ILE A 290 13.52 -9.75 -8.21
N SER A 291 12.44 -10.13 -7.53
CA SER A 291 12.33 -11.39 -6.79
C SER A 291 11.02 -12.10 -7.11
N THR A 292 10.76 -13.23 -6.43
CA THR A 292 9.46 -13.91 -6.52
C THR A 292 8.28 -13.01 -6.15
N HIS A 293 8.51 -12.05 -5.24
CA HIS A 293 7.47 -11.19 -4.67
C HIS A 293 7.73 -9.68 -4.84
N ASP A 294 8.90 -9.26 -5.34
CA ASP A 294 9.26 -7.84 -5.42
C ASP A 294 9.42 -7.36 -6.87
N TYR A 295 8.85 -6.18 -7.14
CA TYR A 295 8.76 -5.58 -8.46
C TYR A 295 9.27 -4.15 -8.45
N HIS A 296 10.06 -3.79 -9.46
CA HIS A 296 10.55 -2.44 -9.70
C HIS A 296 9.56 -1.69 -10.59
N LEU A 297 9.05 -0.55 -10.11
CA LEU A 297 8.09 0.29 -10.83
C LEU A 297 8.78 1.55 -11.38
N LYS A 298 8.28 2.06 -12.50
CA LYS A 298 8.61 3.42 -12.97
C LYS A 298 7.80 4.43 -12.17
N LEU A 299 8.42 5.01 -11.14
CA LEU A 299 7.83 6.10 -10.38
C LEU A 299 8.06 7.45 -11.07
N PRO A 300 7.20 8.45 -10.84
CA PRO A 300 7.42 9.82 -11.29
C PRO A 300 8.73 10.38 -10.71
N SER A 301 9.41 11.24 -11.49
CA SER A 301 10.68 11.87 -11.09
C SER A 301 10.57 12.70 -9.82
N GLN A 302 9.36 13.18 -9.47
CA GLN A 302 9.09 13.90 -8.22
C GLN A 302 9.20 13.03 -6.95
N TRP A 303 9.11 11.69 -7.06
CA TRP A 303 9.09 10.79 -5.90
C TRP A 303 10.47 10.24 -5.54
N LYS A 304 11.50 11.09 -5.55
CA LYS A 304 12.90 10.68 -5.30
C LYS A 304 13.12 10.03 -3.93
N SER A 305 12.30 10.38 -2.94
CA SER A 305 12.40 9.83 -1.57
C SER A 305 11.79 8.43 -1.43
N ILE A 306 11.02 7.95 -2.42
CA ILE A 306 10.34 6.66 -2.35
C ILE A 306 11.15 5.64 -3.14
N HIS A 307 11.52 4.54 -2.50
CA HIS A 307 12.23 3.47 -3.18
C HIS A 307 11.31 2.79 -4.22
N PRO A 308 11.75 2.61 -5.49
CA PRO A 308 10.90 2.13 -6.58
C PRO A 308 10.58 0.63 -6.57
N VAL A 309 10.97 -0.08 -5.51
CA VAL A 309 10.75 -1.53 -5.36
C VAL A 309 9.64 -1.79 -4.38
N PHE A 310 8.61 -2.50 -4.83
CA PHE A 310 7.43 -2.81 -4.05
C PHE A 310 7.17 -4.30 -4.02
N HIS A 311 6.80 -4.80 -2.85
CA HIS A 311 6.31 -6.16 -2.67
C HIS A 311 4.92 -6.30 -3.32
N ILE A 312 4.62 -7.46 -3.90
CA ILE A 312 3.37 -7.78 -4.61
C ILE A 312 2.12 -7.53 -3.76
N SER A 313 2.26 -7.51 -2.43
CA SER A 313 1.18 -7.19 -1.51
C SER A 313 0.66 -5.76 -1.57
N LEU A 314 1.47 -4.85 -2.11
CA LEU A 314 1.15 -3.43 -2.23
C LEU A 314 0.69 -3.07 -3.65
N LEU A 315 0.60 -4.05 -4.54
CA LEU A 315 0.34 -3.85 -5.97
C LEU A 315 -0.99 -4.47 -6.36
N GLU A 316 -1.77 -3.73 -7.12
CA GLU A 316 -3.02 -4.21 -7.73
C GLU A 316 -2.89 -4.16 -9.26
N PRO A 317 -3.29 -5.23 -9.98
CA PRO A 317 -3.21 -5.24 -11.43
C PRO A 317 -4.22 -4.25 -12.01
N VAL A 318 -3.72 -3.34 -12.85
CA VAL A 318 -4.55 -2.41 -13.62
C VAL A 318 -5.30 -3.20 -14.68
N LYS A 319 -6.62 -3.06 -14.73
CA LYS A 319 -7.44 -3.65 -15.79
C LYS A 319 -7.43 -2.72 -17.00
N THR A 320 -6.93 -3.20 -18.12
CA THR A 320 -7.00 -2.48 -19.40
C THR A 320 -8.34 -2.75 -20.06
N SER A 321 -8.97 -1.71 -20.61
CA SER A 321 -10.20 -1.91 -21.39
C SER A 321 -9.87 -2.58 -22.73
N THR A 322 -10.81 -3.39 -23.21
CA THR A 322 -10.80 -3.98 -24.57
C THR A 322 -11.56 -3.11 -25.57
N ILE A 323 -12.03 -1.92 -25.16
CA ILE A 323 -12.90 -1.05 -25.97
C ILE A 323 -12.02 -0.23 -26.92
N PRO A 324 -12.24 -0.30 -28.25
CA PRO A 324 -11.51 0.50 -29.22
C PRO A 324 -11.64 2.00 -28.93
N ASN A 325 -10.54 2.74 -29.06
CA ASN A 325 -10.45 4.20 -28.82
C ASN A 325 -10.76 4.64 -27.37
N TRP A 326 -10.83 3.72 -26.42
CA TRP A 326 -10.85 4.09 -25.00
C TRP A 326 -9.46 4.52 -24.57
N HIS A 327 -9.30 5.81 -24.34
CA HIS A 327 -8.16 6.39 -23.63
C HIS A 327 -8.70 7.18 -22.45
N GLN A 328 -8.08 7.02 -21.30
CA GLN A 328 -8.27 7.93 -20.18
C GLN A 328 -7.12 8.92 -20.19
N ASP A 329 -7.47 10.20 -20.17
CA ASP A 329 -6.49 11.25 -19.96
C ASP A 329 -5.76 10.98 -18.63
N PRO A 330 -4.43 11.18 -18.57
CA PRO A 330 -3.71 11.08 -17.33
C PRO A 330 -4.37 12.01 -16.30
N PRO A 331 -4.32 11.65 -15.00
CA PRO A 331 -4.85 12.54 -13.99
C PRO A 331 -4.20 13.92 -14.13
N PRO A 332 -4.95 15.00 -13.88
CA PRO A 332 -4.35 16.32 -13.85
C PRO A 332 -3.19 16.33 -12.85
N PRO A 333 -2.10 17.06 -13.15
CA PRO A 333 -0.94 17.10 -12.29
C PRO A 333 -1.33 17.55 -10.88
N VAL A 334 -0.74 16.91 -9.86
CA VAL A 334 -0.94 17.31 -8.47
C VAL A 334 -0.16 18.60 -8.25
N ILE A 335 -0.88 19.72 -8.12
CA ILE A 335 -0.29 21.02 -7.80
C ILE A 335 0.19 20.98 -6.35
N ILE A 336 1.50 20.95 -6.16
CA ILE A 336 2.16 21.28 -4.88
C ILE A 336 2.95 22.55 -5.17
N GLU A 337 2.71 23.62 -4.42
CA GLU A 337 3.47 24.88 -4.50
C GLU A 337 3.31 25.75 -5.78
N LYS A 338 2.14 25.73 -6.43
CA LYS A 338 1.71 26.73 -7.45
C LYS A 338 2.44 26.77 -8.81
N GLU A 339 3.18 25.74 -9.23
CA GLU A 339 3.72 25.70 -10.59
C GLU A 339 3.18 24.52 -11.41
N GLU A 340 2.78 24.80 -12.66
CA GLU A 340 2.33 23.83 -13.66
C GLU A 340 3.50 23.42 -14.54
N GLU A 341 3.93 22.16 -14.49
CA GLU A 341 4.96 21.64 -15.41
C GLU A 341 4.37 20.62 -16.38
N TRP A 342 4.66 20.78 -17.67
CA TRP A 342 4.31 19.87 -18.76
C TRP A 342 5.56 19.15 -19.27
N GLU A 343 5.50 17.84 -19.46
CA GLU A 343 6.55 17.07 -20.15
C GLU A 343 6.36 17.24 -21.67
N VAL A 344 7.22 18.04 -22.32
CA VAL A 344 7.23 18.19 -23.78
C VAL A 344 7.81 16.91 -24.39
N SER A 345 6.95 16.10 -25.01
CA SER A 345 7.34 14.78 -25.53
C SER A 345 8.25 14.83 -26.76
N GLN A 346 8.25 15.92 -27.52
CA GLN A 346 9.22 16.16 -28.61
C GLN A 346 9.15 17.62 -29.07
N ILE A 347 10.31 18.25 -29.32
CA ILE A 347 10.38 19.48 -30.11
C ILE A 347 10.44 19.02 -31.58
N LEU A 348 9.44 19.40 -32.38
CA LEU A 348 9.50 19.28 -33.83
C LEU A 348 10.15 20.57 -34.34
N ASP A 349 11.32 20.45 -34.96
CA ASP A 349 11.97 21.53 -35.73
C ASP A 349 11.20 21.84 -37.02
#